data_AF-J1T113-F1
#
_entry.id   AF-J1T113-F1
#
_cell.length_a   1.000
_cell.length_b   1.000
_cell.length_c   1.000
_cell.angle_alpha   90.00
_cell.angle_beta   90.00
_cell.angle_gamma   90.00
#
_symmetry.space_group_name_H-M   'P 1'
#
loop_
_entity.id
_entity.type
_entity.pdbx_description
1 polymer ?
#
loop_
_entity_poly.entity_id
_entity_poly.type
_entity_poly.pdbx_seq_one_letter_code
_entity_poly.pdbx_strand_id
1 'polypeptide(L)'
;MKTTILLAAACATLLTFAPQGAQAASFNCEAKELQPDEKVICENRSLNDADVKMVTTFELLSGLLAMGARGTLQDEQTAWLKKRQACSADAACIGAAYQERLKQLGETYKNINRPL
;
A
#
# COMPACT_ATOMS: atom_id res chain seq x y z
N MET A 1 -12.92 9.67 -67.74
CA MET A 1 -13.47 8.98 -66.55
C MET A 1 -12.69 7.70 -66.31
N LYS A 2 -11.85 7.66 -65.25
CA LYS A 2 -11.69 6.51 -64.33
C LYS A 2 -10.66 6.89 -63.27
N THR A 3 -11.09 6.74 -62.02
CA THR A 3 -10.64 7.41 -60.82
C THR A 3 -9.45 6.71 -60.19
N THR A 4 -8.50 7.51 -59.70
CA THR A 4 -7.37 7.16 -58.84
C THR A 4 -7.86 6.49 -57.56
N ILE A 5 -7.24 5.39 -57.11
CA ILE A 5 -7.39 4.90 -55.73
C ILE A 5 -5.99 4.72 -55.15
N LEU A 6 -5.59 5.69 -54.33
CA LEU A 6 -4.46 5.60 -53.42
C LEU A 6 -4.84 4.66 -52.27
N LEU A 7 -4.15 3.53 -52.15
CA LEU A 7 -4.24 2.66 -50.98
C LEU A 7 -3.54 3.34 -49.80
N ALA A 8 -4.30 4.11 -49.03
CA ALA A 8 -3.86 4.59 -47.73
C ALA A 8 -3.77 3.39 -46.77
N ALA A 9 -2.55 2.97 -46.46
CA ALA A 9 -2.29 2.01 -45.40
C ALA A 9 -2.65 2.66 -44.04
N ALA A 10 -3.90 2.50 -43.62
CA ALA A 10 -4.36 2.87 -42.29
C ALA A 10 -3.72 1.90 -41.28
N CYS A 11 -2.57 2.28 -40.74
CA CYS A 11 -1.93 1.61 -39.63
C CYS A 11 -2.80 1.84 -38.39
N ALA A 12 -3.68 0.90 -38.08
CA ALA A 12 -4.50 0.92 -36.88
C ALA A 12 -3.60 0.67 -35.65
N THR A 13 -3.13 1.75 -35.03
CA THR A 13 -2.47 1.71 -33.72
C THR A 13 -3.50 1.35 -32.65
N LEU A 14 -3.59 0.06 -32.34
CA LEU A 14 -4.27 -0.45 -31.15
C LEU A 14 -3.54 0.09 -29.91
N LEU A 15 -4.08 1.16 -29.30
CA LEU A 15 -3.71 1.60 -27.96
C LEU A 15 -4.14 0.52 -26.96
N THR A 16 -3.21 -0.36 -26.58
CA THR A 16 -3.40 -1.27 -25.45
C THR A 16 -3.41 -0.46 -24.17
N PHE A 17 -4.60 -0.07 -23.72
CA PHE A 17 -4.79 0.39 -22.34
C PHE A 17 -4.54 -0.79 -21.41
N ALA A 18 -3.33 -0.87 -20.86
CA ALA A 18 -3.06 -1.78 -19.75
C ALA A 18 -3.90 -1.29 -18.55
N PRO A 19 -4.71 -2.16 -17.91
CA PRO A 19 -5.43 -1.77 -16.71
C PRO A 19 -4.42 -1.38 -15.65
N GLN A 20 -4.39 -0.10 -15.29
CA GLN A 20 -3.70 0.37 -14.11
C GLN A 20 -4.52 -0.14 -12.93
N GLY A 21 -4.03 -1.20 -12.27
CA GLY A 21 -4.68 -1.73 -11.08
C GLY A 21 -4.88 -0.62 -10.06
N ALA A 22 -6.05 -0.58 -9.42
CA ALA A 22 -6.34 0.42 -8.40
C ALA A 22 -5.28 0.36 -7.29
N GLN A 23 -4.58 1.47 -7.11
CA GLN A 23 -3.55 1.65 -6.09
C GLN A 23 -4.22 2.15 -4.82
N ALA A 24 -4.28 1.32 -3.78
CA ALA A 24 -5.04 1.61 -2.57
C ALA A 24 -4.16 1.78 -1.33
N ALA A 25 -2.84 1.99 -1.47
CA ALA A 25 -1.94 2.18 -0.33
C ALA A 25 -2.46 3.29 0.60
N SER A 26 -2.07 3.25 1.87
CA SER A 26 -2.43 4.22 2.91
C SER A 26 -1.83 5.61 2.69
N PHE A 27 -1.18 5.84 1.55
CA PHE A 27 -0.53 7.07 1.13
C PHE A 27 -0.68 7.25 -0.39
N ASN A 28 -0.38 8.45 -0.88
CA ASN A 28 -0.55 8.78 -2.29
C ASN A 28 0.54 8.15 -3.16
N CYS A 29 0.24 7.04 -3.84
CA CYS A 29 1.13 6.38 -4.81
C CYS A 29 1.49 7.25 -6.03
N GLU A 30 0.80 8.36 -6.26
CA GLU A 30 1.08 9.32 -7.34
C GLU A 30 1.86 10.55 -6.83
N ALA A 31 2.30 10.53 -5.58
CA ALA A 31 3.14 11.59 -5.05
C ALA A 31 4.43 11.71 -5.88
N LYS A 32 4.87 12.96 -6.10
CA LYS A 32 6.08 13.25 -6.90
C LYS A 32 7.34 12.67 -6.27
N GLU A 33 7.36 12.58 -4.95
CA GLU A 33 8.49 12.11 -4.16
C GLU A 33 8.00 10.97 -3.28
N LEU A 34 8.30 9.74 -3.68
CA LEU A 34 8.09 8.53 -2.90
C LEU A 34 9.42 8.03 -2.36
N GLN A 35 9.43 7.52 -1.13
CA GLN A 35 10.56 6.76 -0.63
C GLN A 35 10.70 5.44 -1.42
N PRO A 36 11.90 4.83 -1.42
CA PRO A 36 12.12 3.58 -2.16
C PRO A 36 11.20 2.43 -1.74
N ASP A 37 10.88 2.31 -0.45
CA ASP A 37 9.93 1.30 0.07
C ASP A 37 8.51 1.59 -0.43
N GLU A 38 8.10 2.86 -0.39
CA GLU A 38 6.79 3.32 -0.84
C GLU A 38 6.56 3.04 -2.33
N LYS A 39 7.58 3.27 -3.17
CA LYS A 39 7.50 2.92 -4.59
C LYS A 39 7.26 1.43 -4.80
N VAL A 40 7.98 0.57 -4.07
CA VAL A 40 7.80 -0.89 -4.15
C VAL A 40 6.43 -1.32 -3.64
N ILE A 41 5.90 -0.68 -2.59
CA ILE A 41 4.55 -0.93 -2.08
C ILE A 41 3.49 -0.59 -3.14
N CYS A 42 3.64 0.52 -3.86
CA CYS A 42 2.72 0.90 -4.94
C CYS A 42 2.84 -0.04 -6.17
N GLU A 43 4.05 -0.48 -6.52
CA GLU A 43 4.24 -1.34 -7.70
C GLU A 43 3.89 -2.82 -7.42
N ASN A 44 3.74 -3.21 -6.15
CA ASN A 44 3.44 -4.58 -5.75
C ASN A 44 2.08 -4.70 -5.04
N ARG A 45 1.11 -5.31 -5.72
CA ARG A 45 -0.25 -5.51 -5.21
C ARG A 45 -0.33 -6.17 -3.83
N SER A 46 0.50 -7.18 -3.57
CA SER A 46 0.47 -7.87 -2.27
C SER A 46 0.99 -7.00 -1.13
N LEU A 47 1.96 -6.13 -1.40
CA LEU A 47 2.45 -5.16 -0.42
C LEU A 47 1.46 -4.00 -0.23
N ASN A 48 0.80 -3.56 -1.31
CA ASN A 48 -0.31 -2.61 -1.28
C ASN A 48 -1.45 -3.10 -0.37
N ASP A 49 -1.91 -4.33 -0.58
CA ASP A 49 -2.96 -4.96 0.25
C ASP A 49 -2.53 -5.08 1.72
N ALA A 50 -1.25 -5.41 1.96
CA ALA A 50 -0.69 -5.49 3.32
C ALA A 50 -0.65 -4.12 4.01
N ASP A 51 -0.35 -3.06 3.27
CA ASP A 51 -0.33 -1.68 3.75
C ASP A 51 -1.72 -1.20 4.15
N VAL A 52 -2.73 -1.41 3.30
CA VAL A 52 -4.14 -1.14 3.61
C VAL A 52 -4.57 -1.88 4.86
N LYS A 53 -4.31 -3.18 4.93
CA LYS A 53 -4.68 -3.99 6.09
C LYS A 53 -4.02 -3.47 7.37
N MET A 54 -2.74 -3.08 7.28
CA MET A 54 -1.98 -2.57 8.40
C MET A 54 -2.58 -1.26 8.92
N VAL A 55 -2.82 -0.27 8.05
CA VAL A 55 -3.37 1.02 8.48
C VAL A 55 -4.78 0.87 9.05
N THR A 56 -5.66 0.08 8.40
CA THR A 56 -7.03 -0.13 8.88
C THR A 56 -7.04 -0.79 10.26
N THR A 57 -6.16 -1.77 10.49
CA THR A 57 -6.04 -2.42 11.80
C THR A 57 -5.53 -1.45 12.86
N PHE A 58 -4.54 -0.63 12.52
CA PHE A 58 -4.01 0.41 13.42
C PHE A 58 -5.07 1.45 13.80
N GLU A 59 -5.87 1.92 12.84
CA GLU A 59 -6.95 2.89 13.07
C GLU A 59 -8.05 2.31 13.96
N LEU A 60 -8.47 1.07 13.69
CA LEU A 60 -9.42 0.34 14.53
C LEU A 60 -8.93 0.28 15.98
N LEU A 61 -7.69 -0.18 16.18
CA LEU A 61 -7.10 -0.32 17.51
C LEU A 61 -6.92 1.03 18.20
N SER A 62 -6.52 2.06 17.45
CA SER A 62 -6.45 3.41 17.96
C SER A 62 -7.81 3.87 18.48
N GLY A 63 -8.91 3.58 17.77
CA GLY A 63 -10.27 3.89 18.22
C GLY A 63 -10.70 3.15 19.49
N LEU A 64 -10.28 1.89 19.64
CA LEU A 64 -10.68 1.02 20.76
C LEU A 64 -9.85 1.22 22.04
N LEU A 65 -8.59 1.66 21.91
CA LEU A 65 -7.70 1.83 23.06
C LEU A 65 -7.94 3.15 23.81
N ALA A 66 -7.83 3.08 25.14
CA ALA A 66 -7.77 4.25 26.02
C ALA A 66 -6.51 5.09 25.76
N MET A 67 -6.56 6.39 26.10
CA MET A 67 -5.52 7.38 25.75
C MET A 67 -4.08 6.92 26.01
N GLY A 68 -3.78 6.30 27.15
CA GLY A 68 -2.43 5.83 27.47
C GLY A 68 -1.93 4.75 26.49
N ALA A 69 -2.68 3.66 26.36
CA ALA A 69 -2.32 2.57 25.44
C ALA A 69 -2.37 3.00 23.96
N ARG A 70 -3.28 3.93 23.62
CA ARG A 70 -3.34 4.54 22.29
C ARG A 70 -2.08 5.35 21.98
N GLY A 71 -1.58 6.14 22.92
CA GLY A 71 -0.34 6.89 22.76
C GLY A 71 0.84 5.97 22.48
N THR A 72 0.99 4.91 23.29
CA THR A 72 2.02 3.88 23.05
C THR A 72 1.89 3.24 21.67
N LEU A 73 0.67 2.88 21.25
CA LEU A 73 0.42 2.31 19.93
C LEU A 73 0.88 3.25 18.79
N GLN A 74 0.65 4.55 18.91
CA GLN A 74 1.03 5.58 17.93
C GLN A 74 2.55 5.78 17.88
N ASP A 75 3.22 5.78 19.03
CA ASP A 75 4.68 5.87 19.10
C ASP A 75 5.34 4.66 18.44
N GLU A 76 4.86 3.46 18.75
CA GLU A 76 5.32 2.21 18.12
C GLU A 76 5.07 2.20 16.61
N GLN A 77 3.93 2.73 16.16
CA GLN A 77 3.63 2.82 14.72
C GLN A 77 4.63 3.74 14.01
N THR A 78 4.96 4.87 14.61
CA THR A 78 5.95 5.82 14.08
C THR A 78 7.34 5.19 14.02
N ALA A 79 7.73 4.45 15.05
CA ALA A 79 9.00 3.70 15.04
C ALA A 79 9.00 2.60 13.96
N TRP A 80 7.88 1.89 13.80
CA TRP A 80 7.75 0.84 12.80
C TRP A 80 7.82 1.38 11.35
N LEU A 81 7.27 2.57 11.07
CA LEU A 81 7.40 3.20 9.75
C LEU A 81 8.87 3.41 9.36
N LYS A 82 9.72 3.83 10.31
CA LYS A 82 11.18 3.94 10.09
C LYS A 82 11.83 2.59 9.82
N LYS A 83 11.39 1.53 10.52
CA LYS A 83 11.86 0.15 10.27
C LYS A 83 11.49 -0.33 8.87
N ARG A 84 10.27 -0.06 8.41
CA ARG A 84 9.82 -0.38 7.04
C ARG A 84 10.63 0.40 6.00
N GLN A 85 10.80 1.72 6.20
CA GLN A 85 11.57 2.58 5.31
C GLN A 85 13.05 2.14 5.18
N ALA A 86 13.64 1.61 6.26
CA ALA A 86 15.00 1.08 6.23
C ALA A 86 15.18 -0.13 5.31
N CYS A 87 14.10 -0.81 4.89
CA CYS A 87 14.15 -1.86 3.88
C CYS A 87 14.46 -1.33 2.47
N SER A 88 14.35 -0.02 2.22
CA SER A 88 14.50 0.58 0.89
C SER A 88 13.63 -0.18 -0.13
N ALA A 89 14.15 -0.52 -1.31
CA ALA A 89 13.41 -1.24 -2.36
C ALA A 89 13.34 -2.78 -2.19
N ASP A 90 13.71 -3.35 -1.03
CA ASP A 90 13.65 -4.80 -0.81
C ASP A 90 12.23 -5.26 -0.46
N ALA A 91 11.52 -5.82 -1.46
CA ALA A 91 10.15 -6.31 -1.30
C ALA A 91 10.00 -7.42 -0.24
N ALA A 92 11.01 -8.29 -0.06
CA ALA A 92 10.96 -9.36 0.94
C ALA A 92 11.11 -8.79 2.35
N CYS A 93 12.03 -7.84 2.54
CA CYS A 93 12.18 -7.10 3.80
C CYS A 93 10.90 -6.34 4.15
N ILE A 94 10.32 -5.60 3.20
CA ILE A 94 9.07 -4.85 3.39
C ILE A 94 7.94 -5.81 3.79
N GLY A 95 7.80 -6.92 3.06
CA GLY A 95 6.80 -7.95 3.35
C GLY A 95 6.94 -8.52 4.76
N ALA A 96 8.16 -8.84 5.19
CA ALA A 96 8.44 -9.30 6.55
C ALA A 96 8.08 -8.25 7.60
N ALA A 97 8.39 -6.97 7.35
CA ALA A 97 8.06 -5.87 8.26
C ALA A 97 6.54 -5.70 8.44
N TYR A 98 5.74 -5.85 7.37
CA TYR A 98 4.28 -5.86 7.46
C TYR A 98 3.74 -7.06 8.23
N GLN A 99 4.25 -8.27 7.96
CA GLN A 99 3.81 -9.47 8.66
C GLN A 99 4.05 -9.37 10.17
N GLU A 100 5.23 -8.89 10.56
CA GLU A 100 5.57 -8.68 11.96
C GLU A 100 4.62 -7.67 12.63
N ARG A 101 4.37 -6.53 11.98
CA ARG A 101 3.49 -5.50 12.53
C ARG A 101 2.05 -5.97 12.65
N LEU A 102 1.52 -6.60 11.60
CA LEU A 102 0.17 -7.15 11.62
C LEU A 102 -0.01 -8.22 12.70
N LYS A 103 1.04 -9.01 12.98
CA LYS A 103 1.03 -9.95 14.11
C LYS A 103 0.93 -9.21 15.45
N GLN A 104 1.76 -8.18 15.67
CA GLN A 104 1.72 -7.36 16.89
C GLN A 104 0.34 -6.71 17.09
N LEU A 105 -0.21 -6.08 16.05
CA LEU A 105 -1.54 -5.47 16.11
C LEU A 105 -2.63 -6.52 16.37
N GLY A 106 -2.52 -7.70 15.78
CA GLY A 106 -3.44 -8.82 16.03
C GLY A 106 -3.37 -9.35 17.47
N GLU A 107 -2.19 -9.35 18.09
CA GLU A 107 -2.01 -9.67 19.52
C GLU A 107 -2.62 -8.58 20.40
N THR A 108 -2.38 -7.31 20.09
CA THR A 108 -3.02 -6.18 20.77
C THR A 108 -4.55 -6.29 20.71
N TYR A 109 -5.11 -6.57 19.53
CA TYR A 109 -6.56 -6.76 19.37
C TYR A 109 -7.14 -7.84 20.29
N LYS A 110 -6.45 -8.98 20.43
CA LYS A 110 -6.87 -10.09 21.30
C LYS A 110 -6.88 -9.72 22.78
N ASN A 111 -6.03 -8.76 23.19
CA ASN A 111 -5.85 -8.36 24.57
C ASN A 111 -6.75 -7.18 25.00
N ILE A 112 -7.52 -6.61 24.08
CA ILE A 112 -8.47 -5.54 24.41
C ILE A 112 -9.76 -6.13 24.97
N ASN A 113 -10.33 -5.48 25.98
CA ASN A 113 -11.66 -5.80 26.49
C ASN A 113 -12.70 -5.27 25.50
N ARG A 114 -13.13 -6.13 24.56
CA ARG A 114 -13.97 -5.77 23.41
C ARG A 114 -15.43 -5.61 23.85
N PRO A 115 -16.12 -4.51 23.49
CA PRO A 115 -17.57 -4.52 23.49
C PRO A 115 -18.03 -5.56 22.46
N LEU A 116 -18.87 -6.51 22.90
CA LEU A 116 -19.53 -7.49 22.01
C LEU A 116 -20.62 -6.82 21.18
#